data_AF-A0A5N9GCL3-F1
#
_entry.id   AF-A0A5N9GCL3-F1
#
_cell.length_a   1.000
_cell.length_b   1.000
_cell.length_c   1.000
_cell.angle_alpha   90.00
_cell.angle_beta   90.00
_cell.angle_gamma   90.00
#
_symmetry.space_group_name_H-M   'P 1'
#
loop_
_entity.id
_entity.type
_entity.pdbx_description
1 polymer ?
#
loop_
_entity_poly.entity_id
_entity_poly.type
_entity_poly.pdbx_seq_one_letter_code
_entity_poly.pdbx_strand_id
1 'polypeptide(L)'
;MKCSSGVGYDPVVRGSALTFEVFGLNQAVLSMQDRETGSVWTQLDGKATDGALKGERLKMIPMPQMTYGEWKNAHPDTLVLSPNTPFSDRYRAVNIGSFNPGEAIYGDDRLDANALVVGVEVDGEFKGYPLAEFATTGGVANDILAGQPILVIYDDASQTGLAYSSLVDGSPLDFYAADNGGFSITDRQTGSTWDAQGKATAGEFSGRALEFVPSFISEWYGWSAYHPDTELYAAER
;
A
#
# COMPACT_ATOMS: atom_id res chain seq x y z
N MET A 1 -17.63 -8.12 5.28
CA MET A 1 -16.48 -7.42 4.72
C MET A 1 -15.22 -8.14 5.14
N LYS A 2 -14.45 -8.57 4.15
CA LYS A 2 -13.05 -8.93 4.34
C LYS A 2 -12.30 -7.75 3.76
N CYS A 3 -11.56 -7.02 4.59
CA CYS A 3 -10.74 -5.93 4.08
C CYS A 3 -9.39 -6.52 3.70
N SER A 4 -9.00 -6.34 2.44
CA SER A 4 -7.70 -6.76 1.91
C SER A 4 -6.69 -5.60 1.86
N SER A 5 -7.11 -4.41 2.30
CA SER A 5 -6.31 -3.19 2.31
C SER A 5 -5.91 -2.76 3.72
N GLY A 6 -4.62 -2.50 3.91
CA GLY A 6 -4.08 -1.78 5.06
C GLY A 6 -3.50 -0.45 4.60
N VAL A 7 -4.03 0.65 5.12
CA VAL A 7 -3.58 2.01 4.78
C VAL A 7 -3.33 2.79 6.07
N GLY A 8 -2.25 3.56 6.09
CA GLY A 8 -1.85 4.39 7.23
C GLY A 8 -1.79 5.86 6.86
N TYR A 9 -2.14 6.72 7.81
CA TYR A 9 -2.16 8.17 7.62
C TYR A 9 -1.54 8.88 8.82
N ASP A 10 -0.88 10.01 8.57
CA ASP A 10 -0.60 11.02 9.59
C ASP A 10 -1.93 11.70 9.97
N PRO A 11 -2.37 11.61 11.24
CA PRO A 11 -3.65 12.17 11.66
C PRO A 11 -3.62 13.70 11.84
N VAL A 12 -2.49 14.36 11.59
CA VAL A 12 -2.36 15.81 11.80
C VAL A 12 -2.87 16.60 10.58
N VAL A 13 -3.92 17.39 10.78
CA VAL A 13 -4.48 18.31 9.78
C VAL A 13 -4.47 19.72 10.34
N ARG A 14 -3.93 20.69 9.59
CA ARG A 14 -3.78 22.09 10.02
C ARG A 14 -3.12 22.23 11.41
N GLY A 15 -2.15 21.36 11.71
CA GLY A 15 -1.41 21.33 12.98
C GLY A 15 -2.16 20.71 14.16
N SER A 16 -3.36 20.17 13.96
CA SER A 16 -4.14 19.49 15.00
C SER A 16 -4.22 17.99 14.72
N ALA A 17 -3.92 17.16 15.72
CA ALA A 17 -4.09 15.72 15.60
C ALA A 17 -5.58 15.36 15.71
N LEU A 18 -6.09 14.64 14.71
CA LEU A 18 -7.46 14.13 14.66
C LEU A 18 -7.54 12.70 15.20
N THR A 19 -8.73 12.32 15.69
CA THR A 19 -9.04 10.94 16.08
C THR A 19 -10.24 10.43 15.32
N PHE A 20 -10.15 9.18 14.85
CA PHE A 20 -11.13 8.65 13.90
C PHE A 20 -11.99 7.52 14.48
N GLU A 21 -13.19 7.40 13.95
CA GLU A 21 -14.05 6.22 14.09
C GLU A 21 -14.58 5.74 12.75
N VAL A 22 -15.00 4.47 12.75
CA VAL A 22 -15.74 3.90 11.63
C VAL A 22 -17.08 4.61 11.52
N PHE A 23 -17.32 5.26 10.38
CA PHE A 23 -18.57 5.96 10.10
C PHE A 23 -19.54 5.10 9.31
N GLY A 24 -19.04 4.42 8.26
CA GLY A 24 -19.90 3.61 7.40
C GLY A 24 -19.19 3.14 6.13
N LEU A 25 -19.99 2.77 5.13
CA LEU A 25 -19.51 2.33 3.83
C LEU A 25 -20.10 3.17 2.72
N ASN A 26 -19.25 3.53 1.76
CA ASN A 26 -19.65 4.13 0.49
C ASN A 26 -19.13 3.23 -0.64
N GLN A 27 -20.02 2.64 -1.43
CA GLN A 27 -19.66 1.67 -2.49
C GLN A 27 -18.72 0.56 -2.00
N ALA A 28 -19.05 -0.05 -0.86
CA ALA A 28 -18.24 -1.06 -0.15
C ALA A 28 -16.87 -0.59 0.37
N VAL A 29 -16.51 0.68 0.20
CA VAL A 29 -15.29 1.29 0.74
C VAL A 29 -15.56 1.92 2.11
N LEU A 30 -14.68 1.65 3.07
CA LEU A 30 -14.77 2.19 4.43
C LEU A 30 -14.67 3.72 4.43
N SER A 31 -15.57 4.36 5.17
CA SER A 31 -15.51 5.78 5.50
C SER A 31 -15.25 5.97 6.99
N MET A 32 -14.42 6.94 7.31
CA MET A 32 -14.04 7.32 8.66
C MET A 32 -14.66 8.68 9.01
N GLN A 33 -14.96 8.94 10.27
CA GLN A 33 -15.34 10.26 10.75
C GLN A 33 -14.33 10.70 11.82
N ASP A 34 -13.85 11.95 11.74
CA ASP A 34 -13.04 12.52 12.82
C ASP A 34 -13.93 13.04 13.95
N ARG A 35 -13.49 12.88 15.19
CA ARG A 35 -14.27 13.26 16.39
C ARG A 35 -14.22 14.75 16.68
N GLU A 36 -13.20 15.44 16.19
CA GLU A 36 -12.94 16.84 16.52
C GLU A 36 -13.84 17.79 15.73
N THR A 37 -14.17 17.45 14.50
CA THR A 37 -14.96 18.27 13.58
C THR A 37 -16.18 17.56 13.02
N GLY A 38 -16.25 16.23 13.12
CA GLY A 38 -17.30 15.42 12.53
C GLY A 38 -17.21 15.30 11.01
N SER A 39 -16.07 15.67 10.40
CA SER A 39 -15.87 15.55 8.95
C SER A 39 -15.74 14.08 8.57
N VAL A 40 -16.19 13.75 7.35
CA VAL A 40 -16.20 12.38 6.82
C VAL A 40 -15.06 12.22 5.82
N TRP A 41 -14.32 11.13 5.96
CA TRP A 41 -13.08 10.86 5.23
C TRP A 41 -13.14 9.51 4.53
N THR A 42 -12.59 9.43 3.33
CA THR A 42 -12.40 8.16 2.62
C THR A 42 -11.15 7.44 3.12
N GLN A 43 -11.25 6.15 3.41
CA GLN A 43 -10.11 5.35 3.89
C GLN A 43 -9.08 5.04 2.79
N LEU A 44 -9.48 5.06 1.51
CA LEU A 44 -8.58 4.75 0.39
C LEU A 44 -7.52 5.82 0.14
N ASP A 45 -7.89 7.11 0.17
CA ASP A 45 -6.98 8.22 -0.20
C ASP A 45 -6.82 9.27 0.91
N GLY A 46 -7.53 9.12 2.04
CA GLY A 46 -7.46 10.01 3.19
C GLY A 46 -8.11 11.38 2.95
N LYS A 47 -9.03 11.51 2.00
CA LYS A 47 -9.67 12.78 1.66
C LYS A 47 -10.95 13.04 2.45
N ALA A 48 -11.11 14.24 2.97
CA ALA A 48 -12.37 14.69 3.56
C ALA A 48 -13.40 14.99 2.46
N THR A 49 -14.50 14.25 2.45
CA THR A 49 -15.58 14.37 1.46
C THR A 49 -16.72 15.24 1.94
N ASP A 50 -16.91 15.36 3.25
CA ASP A 50 -17.96 16.16 3.88
C ASP A 50 -17.51 16.77 5.21
N GLY A 51 -18.22 17.80 5.67
CA GLY A 51 -17.96 18.49 6.94
C GLY A 51 -16.99 19.67 6.84
N ALA A 52 -16.51 20.14 7.99
CA ALA A 52 -15.73 21.38 8.12
C ALA A 52 -14.34 21.30 7.48
N LEU A 53 -13.80 20.09 7.34
CA LEU A 53 -12.49 19.84 6.73
C LEU A 53 -12.61 19.36 5.27
N LYS A 54 -13.79 19.43 4.66
CA LYS A 54 -14.00 19.03 3.26
C LYS A 54 -12.94 19.60 2.31
N GLY A 55 -12.34 18.72 1.52
CA GLY A 55 -11.27 19.06 0.58
C GLY A 55 -9.86 18.93 1.16
N GLU A 56 -9.70 18.85 2.48
CA GLU A 56 -8.43 18.45 3.11
C GLU A 56 -8.11 16.99 2.82
N ARG A 57 -6.82 16.65 2.93
CA ARG A 57 -6.32 15.30 2.69
C ARG A 57 -5.25 14.94 3.71
N LEU A 58 -5.38 13.75 4.30
CA LEU A 58 -4.39 13.18 5.20
C LEU A 58 -3.15 12.76 4.43
N LYS A 59 -1.97 12.94 5.03
CA LYS A 59 -0.72 12.44 4.45
C LYS A 59 -0.65 10.93 4.64
N MET A 60 -0.66 10.18 3.53
CA MET A 60 -0.43 8.73 3.58
C MET A 60 1.01 8.43 4.04
N ILE A 61 1.15 7.42 4.88
CA ILE A 61 2.45 6.91 5.35
C ILE A 61 2.62 5.47 4.86
N PRO A 62 3.86 5.04 4.54
CA PRO A 62 4.10 3.67 4.11
C PRO A 62 3.72 2.67 5.21
N MET A 63 2.99 1.63 4.83
CA MET A 63 2.55 0.55 5.72
C MET A 63 3.06 -0.80 5.19
N PRO A 64 4.36 -1.11 5.36
CA PRO A 64 4.88 -2.41 4.96
C PRO A 64 4.29 -3.52 5.84
N GLN A 65 4.03 -4.67 5.24
CA GLN A 65 3.73 -5.89 5.98
C GLN A 65 5.05 -6.60 6.31
N MET A 66 5.04 -7.45 7.32
CA MET A 66 6.19 -8.30 7.62
C MET A 66 5.74 -9.48 8.45
N THR A 67 6.54 -10.55 8.42
CA THR A 67 6.34 -11.65 9.34
C THR A 67 6.59 -11.20 10.77
N TYR A 68 5.93 -11.84 11.73
CA TYR A 68 6.18 -11.56 13.15
C TYR A 68 7.64 -11.84 13.56
N GLY A 69 8.30 -12.80 12.89
CA GLY A 69 9.72 -13.09 13.11
C GLY A 69 10.61 -11.92 12.73
N GLU A 70 10.41 -11.34 11.55
CA GLU A 70 11.13 -10.13 11.09
C GLU A 70 10.88 -8.95 12.03
N TRP A 71 9.62 -8.68 12.37
CA TRP A 71 9.27 -7.61 13.29
C TRP A 71 9.97 -7.77 14.64
N LYS A 72 9.93 -8.97 15.22
CA LYS A 72 10.54 -9.23 16.53
C LYS A 72 12.06 -9.12 16.51
N ASN A 73 12.70 -9.50 15.40
CA ASN A 73 14.14 -9.32 15.22
C ASN A 73 14.51 -7.82 15.18
N ALA A 74 13.70 -7.00 14.51
CA ALA A 74 13.91 -5.55 14.43
C ALA A 74 13.49 -4.79 15.70
N HIS A 75 12.49 -5.30 16.43
CA HIS A 75 11.88 -4.65 17.59
C HIS A 75 11.71 -5.64 18.76
N PRO A 76 12.82 -6.08 19.39
CA PRO A 76 12.82 -7.17 20.36
C PRO A 76 11.99 -6.87 21.62
N ASP A 77 11.83 -5.60 21.96
CA ASP A 77 11.08 -5.14 23.13
C ASP A 77 9.59 -4.88 22.84
N THR A 78 9.10 -5.24 21.64
CA THR A 78 7.69 -5.10 21.27
C THR A 78 6.79 -5.86 22.25
N LEU A 79 5.75 -5.19 22.72
CA LEU A 79 4.64 -5.82 23.43
C LEU A 79 3.57 -6.26 22.44
N VAL A 80 3.11 -7.50 22.56
CA VAL A 80 1.95 -8.02 21.83
C VAL A 80 0.79 -8.23 22.79
N LEU A 81 -0.44 -7.97 22.31
CA LEU A 81 -1.63 -8.24 23.10
C LEU A 81 -1.69 -9.74 23.43
N SER A 82 -1.84 -10.06 24.72
CA SER A 82 -1.97 -11.45 25.16
C SER A 82 -3.18 -12.11 24.49
N PRO A 83 -3.06 -13.33 23.92
CA PRO A 83 -4.21 -14.05 23.39
C PRO A 83 -5.17 -14.52 24.50
N ASN A 84 -4.71 -14.53 25.75
CA ASN A 84 -5.52 -14.90 26.92
C ASN A 84 -6.44 -13.74 27.32
N THR A 85 -7.46 -13.49 26.51
CA THR A 85 -8.53 -12.53 26.80
C THR A 85 -9.88 -13.24 26.84
N PRO A 86 -10.89 -12.71 27.55
CA PRO A 86 -12.27 -13.20 27.47
C PRO A 86 -12.92 -13.11 26.07
N PHE A 87 -12.19 -12.58 25.08
CA PHE A 87 -12.67 -12.35 23.72
C PHE A 87 -11.95 -13.23 22.68
N SER A 88 -11.18 -14.23 23.11
CA SER A 88 -10.40 -15.09 22.20
C SER A 88 -11.27 -15.78 21.14
N ASP A 89 -12.51 -16.09 21.47
CA ASP A 89 -13.54 -16.65 20.60
C ASP A 89 -14.02 -15.71 19.49
N ARG A 90 -13.71 -14.40 19.59
CA ARG A 90 -14.06 -13.40 18.57
C ARG A 90 -13.01 -13.26 17.47
N TYR A 91 -11.81 -13.80 17.68
CA TYR A 91 -10.72 -13.73 16.70
C TYR A 91 -10.76 -14.94 15.77
N ARG A 92 -10.58 -14.70 14.47
CA ARG A 92 -10.49 -15.74 13.44
C ARG A 92 -9.43 -15.36 12.42
N ALA A 93 -8.86 -16.36 11.75
CA ALA A 93 -8.00 -16.12 10.61
C ALA A 93 -8.78 -15.43 9.49
N VAL A 94 -8.13 -14.48 8.82
CA VAL A 94 -8.66 -13.77 7.65
C VAL A 94 -7.64 -13.91 6.53
N ASN A 95 -8.14 -14.24 5.33
CA ASN A 95 -7.32 -14.29 4.12
C ASN A 95 -7.73 -13.12 3.22
N ILE A 96 -6.74 -12.33 2.79
CA ILE A 96 -6.93 -11.28 1.78
C ILE A 96 -7.28 -11.89 0.41
N GLY A 97 -7.92 -11.12 -0.47
CA GLY A 97 -8.32 -11.57 -1.81
C GLY A 97 -9.41 -12.65 -1.80
N SER A 98 -10.11 -12.83 -0.68
CA SER A 98 -11.19 -13.80 -0.58
C SER A 98 -12.44 -13.29 -1.31
N PHE A 99 -12.86 -13.99 -2.37
CA PHE A 99 -14.05 -13.62 -3.13
C PHE A 99 -15.31 -13.45 -2.26
N ASN A 100 -16.03 -12.35 -2.50
CA ASN A 100 -17.30 -12.02 -1.88
C ASN A 100 -18.29 -11.52 -2.96
N PRO A 101 -19.35 -12.28 -3.26
CA PRO A 101 -20.32 -11.90 -4.30
C PRO A 101 -21.00 -10.54 -4.07
N GLY A 102 -21.15 -10.11 -2.82
CA GLY A 102 -21.78 -8.83 -2.48
C GLY A 102 -20.90 -7.61 -2.73
N GLU A 103 -19.59 -7.80 -2.89
CA GLU A 103 -18.61 -6.75 -3.17
C GLU A 103 -18.27 -6.68 -4.67
N ALA A 104 -18.45 -7.78 -5.41
CA ALA A 104 -18.20 -7.90 -6.85
C ALA A 104 -19.20 -7.18 -7.79
N ILE A 105 -19.98 -6.22 -7.26
CA ILE A 105 -20.96 -5.42 -8.03
C ILE A 105 -20.48 -3.98 -8.30
N TYR A 106 -19.29 -3.62 -7.81
CA TYR A 106 -18.66 -2.33 -8.00
C TYR A 106 -17.39 -2.48 -8.86
N GLY A 107 -16.93 -1.37 -9.44
CA GLY A 107 -15.73 -1.35 -10.28
C GLY A 107 -16.01 -1.76 -11.73
N ASP A 108 -14.94 -1.99 -12.48
CA ASP A 108 -15.00 -2.52 -13.85
C ASP A 108 -14.55 -3.99 -13.94
N ASP A 109 -14.63 -4.56 -15.15
CA ASP A 109 -14.40 -5.98 -15.43
C ASP A 109 -13.01 -6.29 -16.02
N ARG A 110 -12.05 -5.36 -15.95
CA ARG A 110 -10.68 -5.60 -16.45
C ARG A 110 -9.93 -6.66 -15.64
N LEU A 111 -10.30 -6.86 -14.38
CA LEU A 111 -9.83 -7.94 -13.52
C LEU A 111 -11.01 -8.55 -12.73
N ASP A 112 -10.79 -9.75 -12.20
CA ASP A 112 -11.69 -10.32 -11.20
C ASP A 112 -11.85 -9.34 -10.01
N ALA A 113 -13.06 -9.21 -9.49
CA ALA A 113 -13.37 -8.27 -8.42
C ALA A 113 -12.43 -8.38 -7.20
N ASN A 114 -12.05 -9.61 -6.83
CA ASN A 114 -11.15 -9.90 -5.70
C ASN A 114 -9.67 -10.00 -6.11
N ALA A 115 -9.31 -9.71 -7.36
CA ALA A 115 -7.93 -9.61 -7.78
C ALA A 115 -7.22 -8.53 -6.96
N LEU A 116 -6.03 -8.85 -6.47
CA LEU A 116 -5.24 -7.90 -5.69
C LEU A 116 -4.35 -7.08 -6.61
N VAL A 117 -4.29 -5.78 -6.34
CA VAL A 117 -3.39 -4.84 -7.00
C VAL A 117 -2.63 -4.05 -5.94
N VAL A 118 -1.39 -3.66 -6.23
CA VAL A 118 -0.80 -2.47 -5.61
C VAL A 118 -1.41 -1.28 -6.33
N GLY A 119 -2.28 -0.53 -5.66
CA GLY A 119 -2.76 0.75 -6.19
C GLY A 119 -1.72 1.83 -5.93
N VAL A 120 -1.41 2.63 -6.94
CA VAL A 120 -0.42 3.71 -6.86
C VAL A 120 -1.03 5.01 -7.35
N GLU A 121 -0.72 6.11 -6.68
CA GLU A 121 -1.08 7.45 -7.09
C GLU A 121 0.16 8.35 -7.20
N VAL A 122 0.27 9.05 -8.34
CA VAL A 122 1.26 10.12 -8.55
C VAL A 122 0.54 11.30 -9.20
N ASP A 123 0.61 12.49 -8.59
CA ASP A 123 0.04 13.74 -9.12
C ASP A 123 -1.42 13.65 -9.62
N GLY A 124 -2.23 12.80 -8.97
CA GLY A 124 -3.65 12.58 -9.31
C GLY A 124 -3.89 11.61 -10.47
N GLU A 125 -2.84 11.00 -11.02
CA GLU A 125 -2.93 9.83 -11.88
C GLU A 125 -2.87 8.55 -11.04
N PHE A 126 -3.71 7.57 -11.40
CA PHE A 126 -3.89 6.33 -10.65
C PHE A 126 -3.55 5.14 -11.53
N LYS A 127 -2.82 4.17 -10.99
CA LYS A 127 -2.50 2.93 -11.69
C LYS A 127 -2.55 1.73 -10.74
N GLY A 128 -3.23 0.68 -11.18
CA GLY A 128 -3.26 -0.61 -10.48
C GLY A 128 -2.18 -1.54 -11.05
N TYR A 129 -1.41 -2.17 -10.15
CA TYR A 129 -0.38 -3.15 -10.49
C TYR A 129 -0.81 -4.52 -9.98
N PRO A 130 -1.34 -5.41 -10.85
CA PRO A 130 -1.85 -6.71 -10.40
C PRO A 130 -0.75 -7.56 -9.78
N LEU A 131 -1.01 -8.16 -8.62
CA LEU A 131 -0.02 -9.00 -7.94
C LEU A 131 0.46 -10.18 -8.79
N ALA A 132 -0.39 -10.66 -9.71
CA ALA A 132 -0.05 -11.72 -10.65
C ALA A 132 1.07 -11.34 -11.63
N GLU A 133 1.22 -10.05 -11.97
CA GLU A 133 2.28 -9.56 -12.87
C GLU A 133 3.67 -9.60 -12.19
N PHE A 134 3.71 -9.61 -10.85
CA PHE A 134 4.97 -9.63 -10.10
C PHE A 134 5.62 -11.02 -10.02
N ALA A 135 4.84 -12.08 -10.25
CA ALA A 135 5.34 -13.46 -10.24
C ALA A 135 6.37 -13.70 -11.36
N THR A 136 6.27 -12.98 -12.48
CA THR A 136 7.17 -13.11 -13.64
C THR A 136 8.39 -12.19 -13.55
N THR A 137 8.31 -11.12 -12.75
CA THR A 137 9.37 -10.10 -12.63
C THR A 137 10.20 -10.21 -11.35
N GLY A 138 9.91 -11.20 -10.51
CA GLY A 138 10.57 -11.36 -9.21
C GLY A 138 10.15 -10.31 -8.19
N GLY A 139 8.94 -9.75 -8.33
CA GLY A 139 8.42 -8.77 -7.39
C GLY A 139 8.84 -7.33 -7.65
N VAL A 140 9.28 -7.00 -8.86
CA VAL A 140 9.73 -5.65 -9.25
C VAL A 140 9.01 -5.17 -10.51
N ALA A 141 8.51 -3.93 -10.50
CA ALA A 141 8.08 -3.21 -11.68
C ALA A 141 8.71 -1.81 -11.67
N ASN A 142 9.47 -1.49 -12.72
CA ASN A 142 9.94 -0.12 -12.97
C ASN A 142 8.95 0.50 -13.96
N ASP A 143 8.37 1.64 -13.63
CA ASP A 143 7.36 2.30 -14.46
C ASP A 143 7.53 3.83 -14.41
N ILE A 144 6.81 4.54 -15.28
CA ILE A 144 6.67 5.98 -15.26
C ILE A 144 5.17 6.30 -15.15
N LEU A 145 4.78 6.98 -14.07
CA LEU A 145 3.41 7.44 -13.85
C LEU A 145 3.40 8.96 -13.66
N ALA A 146 2.50 9.69 -14.32
CA ALA A 146 2.51 11.16 -14.36
C ALA A 146 3.88 11.79 -14.73
N GLY A 147 4.71 11.08 -15.50
CA GLY A 147 6.07 11.51 -15.85
C GLY A 147 7.12 11.32 -14.75
N GLN A 148 6.76 10.79 -13.59
CA GLN A 148 7.68 10.44 -12.52
C GLN A 148 8.11 8.97 -12.63
N PRO A 149 9.42 8.67 -12.60
CA PRO A 149 9.89 7.29 -12.57
C PRO A 149 9.68 6.72 -11.16
N ILE A 150 9.03 5.56 -11.13
CA ILE A 150 8.65 4.88 -9.89
C ILE A 150 9.08 3.43 -9.92
N LEU A 151 9.34 2.92 -8.72
CA LEU A 151 9.54 1.52 -8.43
C LEU A 151 8.29 1.02 -7.70
N VAL A 152 7.62 0.01 -8.23
CA VAL A 152 6.61 -0.74 -7.51
C VAL A 152 7.17 -2.10 -7.16
N ILE A 153 6.98 -2.51 -5.91
CA ILE A 153 7.44 -3.81 -5.42
C ILE A 153 6.26 -4.65 -4.93
N TYR A 154 6.45 -5.96 -4.98
CA TYR A 154 5.63 -6.90 -4.25
C TYR A 154 6.48 -8.07 -3.73
N ASP A 155 6.51 -8.21 -2.40
CA ASP A 155 7.10 -9.36 -1.72
C ASP A 155 5.99 -10.33 -1.29
N ASP A 156 5.93 -11.48 -1.93
CA ASP A 156 4.94 -12.52 -1.62
C ASP A 156 5.14 -13.15 -0.23
N ALA A 157 6.36 -13.16 0.31
CA ALA A 157 6.61 -13.77 1.62
C ALA A 157 6.04 -12.91 2.75
N SER A 158 6.28 -11.60 2.71
CA SER A 158 5.74 -10.64 3.69
C SER A 158 4.35 -10.11 3.33
N GLN A 159 3.88 -10.33 2.09
CA GLN A 159 2.69 -9.70 1.51
C GLN A 159 2.79 -8.17 1.48
N THR A 160 4.01 -7.63 1.33
CA THR A 160 4.26 -6.19 1.19
C THR A 160 4.13 -5.77 -0.26
N GLY A 161 3.25 -4.82 -0.55
CA GLY A 161 3.15 -4.17 -1.85
C GLY A 161 3.15 -2.66 -1.67
N LEU A 162 4.19 -1.99 -2.17
CA LEU A 162 4.41 -0.55 -2.02
C LEU A 162 5.09 0.01 -3.27
N ALA A 163 4.96 1.32 -3.45
CA ALA A 163 5.64 2.08 -4.48
C ALA A 163 6.55 3.16 -3.88
N TYR A 164 7.63 3.45 -4.59
CA TYR A 164 8.62 4.44 -4.24
C TYR A 164 9.03 5.24 -5.48
N SER A 165 9.49 6.46 -5.27
CA SER A 165 10.24 7.19 -6.29
C SER A 165 11.53 6.43 -6.59
N SER A 166 11.83 6.18 -7.87
CA SER A 166 13.11 5.60 -8.25
C SER A 166 14.21 6.66 -8.42
N LEU A 167 13.90 7.94 -8.15
CA LEU A 167 14.88 9.01 -8.14
C LEU A 167 15.71 9.00 -6.85
N VAL A 168 17.02 8.84 -6.99
CA VAL A 168 17.98 9.00 -5.89
C VAL A 168 18.98 10.09 -6.27
N ASP A 169 19.10 11.11 -5.41
CA ASP A 169 19.91 12.30 -5.66
C ASP A 169 19.63 12.93 -7.06
N GLY A 170 18.36 12.88 -7.50
CA GLY A 170 17.86 13.44 -8.75
C GLY A 170 18.09 12.56 -10.00
N SER A 171 18.67 11.38 -9.85
CA SER A 171 18.90 10.44 -10.97
C SER A 171 17.97 9.22 -10.86
N PRO A 172 17.32 8.78 -11.95
CA PRO A 172 16.50 7.58 -11.93
C PRO A 172 17.37 6.33 -11.80
N LEU A 173 16.92 5.41 -10.95
CA LEU A 173 17.47 4.07 -10.80
C LEU A 173 16.53 3.04 -11.43
N ASP A 174 17.13 1.97 -11.97
CA ASP A 174 16.41 0.81 -12.48
C ASP A 174 16.70 -0.38 -11.57
N PHE A 175 15.64 -1.01 -11.06
CA PHE A 175 15.77 -2.09 -10.11
C PHE A 175 15.52 -3.46 -10.75
N TYR A 176 16.12 -4.49 -10.17
CA TYR A 176 15.81 -5.88 -10.48
C TYR A 176 15.84 -6.71 -9.19
N ALA A 177 15.09 -7.81 -9.17
CA ALA A 177 15.10 -8.74 -8.06
C ALA A 177 16.48 -9.39 -7.91
N ALA A 178 17.02 -9.37 -6.69
CA ALA A 178 18.23 -10.10 -6.34
C ALA A 178 17.87 -11.51 -5.83
N ASP A 179 18.57 -12.53 -6.31
CA ASP A 179 18.36 -13.92 -5.88
C ASP A 179 19.27 -14.26 -4.69
N ASN A 180 18.87 -13.87 -3.48
CA ASN A 180 19.66 -14.04 -2.26
C ASN A 180 18.90 -14.65 -1.06
N GLY A 181 17.79 -15.35 -1.31
CA GLY A 181 17.07 -16.12 -0.28
C GLY A 181 16.05 -15.32 0.55
N GLY A 182 15.66 -14.13 0.08
CA GLY A 182 14.58 -13.28 0.60
C GLY A 182 14.26 -12.17 -0.40
N PHE A 183 13.26 -11.33 -0.13
CA PHE A 183 12.98 -10.19 -1.00
C PHE A 183 14.07 -9.14 -0.86
N SER A 184 14.85 -8.98 -1.92
CA SER A 184 15.90 -7.96 -2.05
C SER A 184 15.90 -7.49 -3.48
N ILE A 185 16.10 -6.19 -3.68
CA ILE A 185 16.23 -5.61 -5.01
C ILE A 185 17.58 -4.92 -5.13
N THR A 186 18.10 -4.85 -6.35
CA THR A 186 19.38 -4.20 -6.64
C THR A 186 19.18 -3.17 -7.74
N ASP A 187 19.75 -1.98 -7.57
CA ASP A 187 19.79 -0.99 -8.65
C ASP A 187 20.91 -1.30 -9.65
N ARG A 188 20.64 -1.11 -10.94
CA ARG A 188 21.59 -1.42 -12.03
C ARG A 188 22.76 -0.42 -12.09
N GLN A 189 22.55 0.79 -11.60
CA GLN A 189 23.47 1.91 -11.77
C GLN A 189 24.68 1.81 -10.83
N THR A 190 24.45 1.41 -9.58
CA THR A 190 25.48 1.35 -8.52
C THR A 190 25.66 -0.06 -7.97
N GLY A 191 24.68 -0.95 -8.18
CA GLY A 191 24.67 -2.28 -7.57
C GLY A 191 24.34 -2.26 -6.08
N SER A 192 23.75 -1.17 -5.56
CA SER A 192 23.30 -1.13 -4.17
C SER A 192 22.08 -2.03 -3.97
N THR A 193 22.01 -2.69 -2.82
CA THR A 193 20.89 -3.58 -2.49
C THR A 193 19.91 -2.87 -1.56
N TRP A 194 18.63 -3.14 -1.75
CA TRP A 194 17.53 -2.49 -1.03
C TRP A 194 16.52 -3.53 -0.54
N ASP A 195 15.90 -3.26 0.60
CA ASP A 195 14.84 -4.09 1.17
C ASP A 195 13.44 -3.66 0.68
N ALA A 196 12.40 -4.43 1.05
CA ALA A 196 11.01 -4.13 0.71
C ALA A 196 10.49 -2.80 1.31
N GLN A 197 11.20 -2.20 2.26
CA GLN A 197 10.85 -0.90 2.86
C GLN A 197 11.49 0.26 2.09
N GLY A 198 12.18 -0.02 0.98
CA GLY A 198 12.89 0.98 0.19
C GLY A 198 14.16 1.47 0.87
N LYS A 199 14.72 0.74 1.84
CA LYS A 199 15.97 1.11 2.49
C LYS A 199 17.15 0.38 1.86
N ALA A 200 18.21 1.12 1.54
CA ALA A 200 19.44 0.55 1.05
C ALA A 200 20.19 -0.17 2.19
N THR A 201 20.44 -1.47 2.00
CA THR A 201 21.09 -2.35 2.97
C THR A 201 22.59 -2.50 2.72
N ALA A 202 23.05 -2.37 1.48
CA ALA A 202 24.46 -2.43 1.11
C ALA A 202 24.75 -1.63 -0.17
N GLY A 203 26.02 -1.41 -0.48
CA GLY A 203 26.47 -0.67 -1.66
C GLY A 203 26.63 0.83 -1.41
N GLU A 204 26.74 1.58 -2.50
CA GLU A 204 26.97 3.04 -2.50
C GLU A 204 25.90 3.79 -1.72
N PHE A 205 24.63 3.37 -1.87
CA PHE A 205 23.51 4.04 -1.22
C PHE A 205 23.20 3.52 0.19
N SER A 206 24.02 2.64 0.79
CA SER A 206 23.74 2.04 2.09
C SER A 206 23.30 3.06 3.15
N GLY A 207 22.17 2.79 3.81
CA GLY A 207 21.56 3.67 4.81
C GLY A 207 20.60 4.73 4.27
N ARG A 208 20.55 4.95 2.94
CA ARG A 208 19.52 5.78 2.30
C ARG A 208 18.17 5.06 2.30
N ALA A 209 17.10 5.84 2.13
CA ALA A 209 15.74 5.34 1.92
C ALA A 209 15.14 6.01 0.68
N LEU A 210 14.41 5.24 -0.13
CA LEU A 210 13.63 5.75 -1.24
C LEU A 210 12.44 6.56 -0.71
N GLU A 211 12.04 7.56 -1.47
CA GLU A 211 10.86 8.35 -1.15
C GLU A 211 9.59 7.55 -1.44
N PHE A 212 8.72 7.39 -0.44
CA PHE A 212 7.45 6.69 -0.59
C PHE A 212 6.52 7.42 -1.56
N VAL A 213 5.93 6.67 -2.49
CA VAL A 213 4.84 7.13 -3.36
C VAL A 213 3.52 6.55 -2.81
N PRO A 214 2.46 7.37 -2.63
CA PRO A 214 1.18 6.91 -2.11
C PRO A 214 0.70 5.63 -2.79
N SER A 215 0.66 4.55 -2.01
CA SER A 215 0.38 3.22 -2.52
C SER A 215 -0.02 2.27 -1.40
N PHE A 216 -0.83 1.27 -1.76
CA PHE A 216 -1.27 0.20 -0.87
C PHE A 216 -1.88 -0.95 -1.67
N ILE A 217 -1.98 -2.13 -1.06
CA ILE A 217 -2.68 -3.28 -1.65
C ILE A 217 -4.20 -3.08 -1.55
N SER A 218 -4.91 -3.31 -2.64
CA SER A 218 -6.38 -3.31 -2.67
C SER A 218 -6.96 -4.40 -3.55
N GLU A 219 -8.22 -4.73 -3.29
CA GLU A 219 -9.04 -5.54 -4.20
C GLU A 219 -9.52 -4.67 -5.36
N TRP A 220 -9.53 -5.25 -6.56
CA TRP A 220 -9.80 -4.51 -7.79
C TRP A 220 -11.15 -3.80 -7.79
N TYR A 221 -12.21 -4.41 -7.24
CA TYR A 221 -13.54 -3.77 -7.21
C TYR A 221 -13.49 -2.43 -6.48
N GLY A 222 -12.76 -2.35 -5.36
CA GLY A 222 -12.70 -1.15 -4.53
C GLY A 222 -11.83 -0.09 -5.18
N TRP A 223 -10.67 -0.50 -5.71
CA TRP A 223 -9.75 0.38 -6.41
C TRP A 223 -10.39 1.00 -7.67
N SER A 224 -10.92 0.17 -8.57
CA SER A 224 -11.50 0.62 -9.84
C SER A 224 -12.82 1.37 -9.67
N ALA A 225 -13.62 1.05 -8.65
CA ALA A 225 -14.83 1.83 -8.34
C ALA A 225 -14.48 3.25 -7.89
N TYR A 226 -13.41 3.38 -7.10
CA TYR A 226 -13.00 4.66 -6.54
C TYR A 226 -12.14 5.48 -7.53
N HIS A 227 -11.37 4.81 -8.38
CA HIS A 227 -10.53 5.39 -9.42
C HIS A 227 -10.94 4.85 -10.81
N PRO A 228 -12.09 5.29 -11.38
CA PRO A 228 -12.62 4.73 -12.62
C PRO A 228 -11.70 4.92 -13.83
N ASP A 229 -10.89 5.99 -13.82
CA ASP A 229 -9.93 6.30 -14.87
C ASP A 229 -8.54 5.67 -14.63
N THR A 230 -8.40 4.80 -13.61
CA THR A 230 -7.11 4.16 -13.29
C THR A 230 -6.56 3.40 -14.49
N GLU A 231 -5.27 3.55 -14.74
CA GLU A 231 -4.53 2.68 -15.64
C GLU A 231 -4.35 1.30 -15.00
N LEU A 232 -4.05 0.31 -15.84
CA LEU A 232 -3.70 -1.05 -15.43
C LEU A 232 -2.33 -1.41 -15.98
N TYR A 233 -1.41 -1.79 -15.09
CA TYR A 233 -0.10 -2.26 -15.48
C TYR A 233 -0.18 -3.66 -16.11
N ALA A 234 0.64 -3.88 -17.13
CA ALA A 234 0.90 -5.19 -17.72
C ALA A 234 2.41 -5.31 -17.97
N ALA A 235 3.04 -6.36 -17.48
CA ALA A 235 4.46 -6.58 -17.72
C ALA A 235 4.70 -6.88 -19.22
N GLU A 236 5.76 -6.31 -19.79
CA GLU A 236 6.21 -6.71 -21.12
C GLU A 236 6.60 -8.21 -21.10
N ARG A 237 5.98 -9.00 -21.98
CA ARG A 237 6.18 -10.46 -22.08
C ARG A 237 7.38 -10.82 -22.95
#